data_AF-A0A6S6UFD0-F1
#
_entry.id   AF-A0A6S6UFD0-F1
#
_cell.length_a   1.000
_cell.length_b   1.000
_cell.length_c   1.000
_cell.angle_alpha   90.00
_cell.angle_beta   90.00
_cell.angle_gamma   90.00
#
_symmetry.space_group_name_H-M   'P 1'
#
loop_
_entity.id
_entity.type
_entity.pdbx_description
1 polymer ?
#
loop_
_entity_poly.entity_id
_entity_poly.type
_entity_poly.pdbx_seq_one_letter_code
_entity_poly.pdbx_strand_id
1 'polypeptide(L)'
;LSIGRVTLREMIERFQHFPEIALFTSDNQAPRLEAYFGKRRLGIFDARLIAEIEASEAQLQGYIDTSTDREPQASGSWKYTLSEAAVKQINEQKVRYLVYMPVADYKMDIVGKQFGEPSDKFVINETAEYWFYPQKGLVILLDKEGKDVLHYSATGSFAALRERLIAESAVEAKK
;
A
#
# COMPACT_ATOMS: atom_id res chain seq x y z
N LEU A 1 -11.19 -4.65 9.44
CA LEU A 1 -9.83 -4.19 9.76
C LEU A 1 -9.90 -2.69 9.93
N SER A 2 -9.29 -2.13 10.97
CA SER A 2 -9.30 -0.68 11.22
C SER A 2 -7.90 -0.14 10.97
N ILE A 3 -7.68 0.35 9.75
CA ILE A 3 -6.38 0.91 9.32
C ILE A 3 -6.02 2.13 10.19
N GLY A 4 -4.73 2.30 10.49
CA GLY A 4 -4.21 3.28 11.46
C GLY A 4 -4.42 2.90 12.93
N ARG A 5 -5.00 1.74 13.22
CA ARG A 5 -5.14 1.19 14.58
C ARG A 5 -4.63 -0.23 14.69
N VAL A 6 -4.96 -1.07 13.70
CA VAL A 6 -4.53 -2.46 13.65
C VAL A 6 -3.01 -2.54 13.52
N THR A 7 -2.41 -3.45 14.27
CA THR A 7 -0.99 -3.79 14.18
C THR A 7 -0.73 -4.81 13.08
N LEU A 8 0.53 -4.94 12.65
CA LEU A 8 0.90 -6.01 11.73
C LEU A 8 0.62 -7.39 12.32
N ARG A 9 0.88 -7.62 13.62
CA ARG A 9 0.57 -8.89 14.30
C ARG A 9 -0.92 -9.24 14.19
N GLU A 10 -1.81 -8.31 14.52
CA GLU A 10 -3.25 -8.56 14.44
C GLU A 10 -3.70 -8.86 13.00
N MET A 11 -3.05 -8.26 12.00
CA MET A 11 -3.28 -8.62 10.60
C MET A 11 -2.81 -10.04 10.26
N ILE A 12 -1.62 -10.44 10.73
CA ILE A 12 -1.09 -11.80 10.57
C ILE A 12 -2.05 -12.82 11.19
N GLU A 13 -2.51 -12.57 12.42
CA GLU A 13 -3.47 -13.42 13.12
C GLU A 13 -4.80 -13.49 12.38
N ARG A 14 -5.30 -12.37 11.86
CA ARG A 14 -6.56 -12.36 11.12
C ARG A 14 -6.49 -13.10 9.80
N PHE A 15 -5.37 -12.98 9.08
CA PHE A 15 -5.18 -13.62 7.78
C PHE A 15 -4.57 -15.02 7.87
N GLN A 16 -4.15 -15.45 9.07
CA GLN A 16 -3.47 -16.72 9.31
C GLN A 16 -2.31 -16.94 8.33
N HIS A 17 -1.55 -15.87 8.08
CA HIS A 17 -0.50 -15.87 7.07
C HIS A 17 0.63 -14.92 7.46
N PHE A 18 1.86 -15.43 7.39
CA PHE A 18 3.06 -14.62 7.58
C PHE A 18 3.43 -13.93 6.27
N PRO A 19 3.46 -12.59 6.23
CA PRO A 19 3.86 -11.84 5.05
C PRO A 19 5.38 -11.86 4.89
N GLU A 20 5.82 -11.60 3.67
CA GLU A 20 7.19 -11.17 3.43
C GLU A 20 7.31 -9.70 3.81
N ILE A 21 8.19 -9.37 4.75
CA ILE A 21 8.39 -7.99 5.22
C ILE A 21 9.71 -7.48 4.64
N ALA A 22 9.66 -6.33 3.98
CA ALA A 22 10.84 -5.69 3.42
C ALA A 22 10.77 -4.17 3.53
N LEU A 23 11.94 -3.53 3.56
CA LEU A 23 12.06 -2.09 3.48
C LEU A 23 12.48 -1.70 2.06
N PHE A 24 11.79 -0.73 1.47
CA PHE A 24 12.05 -0.23 0.13
C PHE A 24 12.58 1.20 0.18
N THR A 25 13.59 1.53 -0.63
CA THR A 25 14.09 2.90 -0.83
C THR A 25 14.18 3.25 -2.30
N SER A 26 13.92 4.51 -2.66
CA SER A 26 14.14 5.02 -4.01
C SER A 26 14.63 6.47 -3.93
N ASP A 27 15.39 6.94 -4.93
CA ASP A 27 16.03 8.26 -4.91
C ASP A 27 15.04 9.44 -4.75
N ASN A 28 13.79 9.25 -5.14
CA ASN A 28 12.74 10.29 -5.13
C ASN A 28 11.56 9.96 -4.21
N GLN A 29 11.66 8.95 -3.36
CA GLN A 29 10.57 8.53 -2.47
C GLN A 29 11.09 8.24 -1.07
N ALA A 30 10.30 8.62 -0.06
CA ALA A 30 10.59 8.25 1.31
C ALA A 30 10.66 6.72 1.47
N PRO A 31 11.56 6.18 2.31
CA PRO A 31 11.61 4.76 2.58
C PRO A 31 10.28 4.21 3.07
N ARG A 32 9.90 3.03 2.60
CA ARG A 32 8.64 2.36 2.97
C ARG A 32 8.92 1.01 3.59
N LEU A 33 8.22 0.72 4.68
CA LEU A 33 8.22 -0.59 5.30
C LEU A 33 6.94 -1.33 4.88
N GLU A 34 7.08 -2.40 4.12
CA GLU A 34 5.96 -3.10 3.51
C GLU A 34 5.92 -4.57 3.94
N ALA A 35 4.71 -5.07 4.21
CA ALA A 35 4.42 -6.47 4.49
C ALA A 35 3.51 -7.03 3.37
N TYR A 36 4.08 -7.87 2.51
CA TYR A 36 3.38 -8.49 1.39
C TYR A 36 2.78 -9.84 1.78
N PHE A 37 1.45 -9.93 1.77
CA PHE A 37 0.69 -11.14 2.12
C PHE A 37 0.40 -12.05 0.91
N GLY A 38 0.95 -11.74 -0.25
CA GLY A 38 0.67 -12.49 -1.48
C GLY A 38 -0.80 -12.42 -1.91
N LYS A 39 -1.18 -13.34 -2.80
CA LYS A 39 -2.59 -13.54 -3.19
C LYS A 39 -3.35 -14.19 -2.05
N ARG A 40 -4.41 -13.55 -1.55
CA ARG A 40 -5.32 -14.02 -0.50
C ARG A 40 -6.76 -14.08 -1.00
N ARG A 41 -7.53 -15.03 -0.46
CA ARG A 41 -8.97 -15.13 -0.67
C ARG A 41 -9.71 -14.38 0.44
N LEU A 42 -10.47 -13.36 0.08
CA LEU A 42 -11.28 -12.53 0.95
C LEU A 42 -12.76 -12.75 0.61
N GLY A 43 -13.37 -13.73 1.28
CA GLY A 43 -14.71 -14.20 0.96
C GLY A 43 -14.73 -14.89 -0.41
N ILE A 44 -15.45 -14.29 -1.37
CA ILE A 44 -15.52 -14.79 -2.76
C ILE A 44 -14.48 -14.15 -3.68
N PHE A 45 -13.73 -13.15 -3.20
CA PHE A 45 -12.77 -12.40 -4.01
C PHE A 45 -11.35 -12.84 -3.74
N ASP A 46 -10.52 -12.82 -4.79
CA ASP A 46 -9.09 -13.00 -4.69
C ASP A 46 -8.40 -11.64 -4.88
N ALA A 47 -7.40 -11.35 -4.04
CA ALA A 47 -6.61 -10.13 -4.14
C ALA A 47 -5.18 -10.32 -3.64
N ARG A 48 -4.24 -9.53 -4.17
CA ARG A 48 -2.92 -9.35 -3.55
C ARG A 48 -2.99 -8.23 -2.53
N LEU A 49 -2.39 -8.44 -1.36
CA LEU A 49 -2.42 -7.48 -0.26
C LEU A 49 -1.00 -7.05 0.15
N ILE A 50 -0.81 -5.75 0.31
CA ILE A 50 0.39 -5.15 0.90
C ILE A 50 -0.04 -4.24 2.05
N ALA A 51 0.51 -4.43 3.23
CA ALA A 51 0.35 -3.51 4.35
C ALA A 51 1.60 -2.62 4.45
N GLU A 52 1.41 -1.30 4.39
CA GLU A 52 2.48 -0.34 4.69
C GLU A 52 2.45 -0.04 6.18
N ILE A 53 3.59 -0.26 6.84
CA ILE A 53 3.71 -0.21 8.29
C ILE A 53 4.23 1.15 8.72
N GLU A 54 3.64 1.68 9.79
CA GLU A 54 4.07 2.93 10.39
C GLU A 54 5.45 2.77 11.03
N ALA A 55 6.38 3.62 10.62
CA ALA A 55 7.70 3.74 11.23
C ALA A 55 8.17 5.20 11.15
N SER A 56 8.90 5.65 12.16
CA SER A 56 9.64 6.92 12.13
C SER A 56 10.87 6.80 11.24
N GLU A 57 11.40 7.95 10.80
CA GLU A 57 12.64 8.00 10.01
C GLU A 57 13.82 7.34 10.74
N ALA A 58 13.93 7.54 12.06
CA ALA A 58 14.97 6.91 12.87
C ALA A 58 14.84 5.38 12.91
N GLN A 59 13.61 4.85 12.98
CA GLN A 59 13.38 3.40 12.92
C GLN A 59 13.75 2.85 11.53
N LEU A 60 13.31 3.51 10.46
CA LEU A 60 13.61 3.12 9.09
C LEU A 60 15.13 3.10 8.84
N GLN A 61 15.84 4.13 9.28
CA GLN A 61 17.29 4.19 9.17
C GLN A 61 17.97 3.08 9.98
N GLY A 62 17.52 2.83 11.21
CA GLY A 62 18.04 1.72 12.02
C GLY A 62 17.83 0.34 11.38
N TYR A 63 16.72 0.15 10.66
CA TYR A 63 16.47 -1.08 9.89
C TYR A 63 17.38 -1.20 8.67
N ILE A 64 17.67 -0.09 7.98
CA ILE A 64 18.63 -0.05 6.86
C ILE A 64 20.04 -0.38 7.37
N ASP A 65 20.48 0.28 8.43
CA ASP A 65 21.84 0.15 8.98
C ASP A 65 22.14 -1.26 9.50
N THR A 66 21.10 -1.98 9.93
CA THR A 66 21.20 -3.36 10.44
C THR A 66 20.80 -4.43 9.41
N SER A 67 20.46 -4.01 8.18
CA SER A 67 20.13 -4.93 7.09
C SER A 67 21.35 -5.73 6.66
N THR A 68 21.17 -7.05 6.47
CA THR A 68 22.28 -7.94 6.06
C THR A 68 22.45 -8.01 4.55
N ASP A 69 21.42 -7.63 3.78
CA ASP A 69 21.43 -7.71 2.32
C ASP A 69 20.49 -6.65 1.71
N ARG A 70 20.69 -6.35 0.42
CA ARG A 70 19.76 -5.56 -0.39
C ARG A 70 19.72 -6.03 -1.84
N GLU A 71 18.53 -6.02 -2.42
CA GLU A 71 18.26 -6.45 -3.79
C GLU A 71 17.78 -5.26 -4.65
N PRO A 72 18.36 -5.03 -5.84
CA PRO A 72 17.84 -4.05 -6.78
C PRO A 72 16.50 -4.53 -7.35
N GLN A 73 15.53 -3.64 -7.47
CA GLN A 73 14.22 -3.91 -8.07
C GLN A 73 14.15 -3.33 -9.49
N ALA A 74 13.28 -3.88 -10.33
CA ALA A 74 13.09 -3.44 -11.71
C ALA A 74 12.68 -1.95 -11.84
N SER A 75 12.05 -1.39 -10.81
CA SER A 75 11.68 0.03 -10.72
C SER A 75 12.86 0.98 -10.46
N GLY A 76 14.04 0.43 -10.14
CA GLY A 76 15.21 1.17 -9.65
C GLY A 76 15.23 1.38 -8.14
N SER A 77 14.24 0.87 -7.39
CA SER A 77 14.27 0.88 -5.93
C SER A 77 15.19 -0.22 -5.38
N TRP A 78 15.66 -0.05 -4.15
CA TRP A 78 16.32 -1.10 -3.37
C TRP A 78 15.35 -1.73 -2.40
N LYS A 79 15.43 -3.05 -2.24
CA LYS A 79 14.70 -3.82 -1.24
C LYS A 79 15.70 -4.36 -0.21
N TYR A 80 15.50 -4.04 1.06
CA TYR A 80 16.37 -4.45 2.17
C TYR A 80 15.75 -5.61 2.94
N THR A 81 16.57 -6.62 3.24
CA THR A 81 16.17 -7.79 4.04
C THR A 81 16.30 -7.47 5.52
N LEU A 82 15.20 -7.64 6.26
CA LEU A 82 15.12 -7.24 7.66
C LEU A 82 15.61 -8.33 8.61
N SER A 83 16.34 -7.94 9.65
CA SER A 83 16.77 -8.86 10.71
C SER A 83 15.58 -9.37 11.52
N GLU A 84 15.72 -10.55 12.14
CA GLU A 84 14.67 -11.11 13.01
C GLU A 84 14.30 -10.17 14.17
N ALA A 85 15.28 -9.45 14.72
CA ALA A 85 15.06 -8.46 15.77
C ALA A 85 14.19 -7.30 15.28
N ALA A 86 14.45 -6.80 14.06
CA ALA A 86 13.62 -5.78 13.43
C ALA A 86 12.20 -6.30 13.19
N VAL A 87 12.05 -7.50 12.62
CA VAL A 87 10.73 -8.12 12.35
C VAL A 87 9.88 -8.22 13.62
N LYS A 88 10.47 -8.60 14.76
CA LYS A 88 9.76 -8.63 16.05
C LYS A 88 9.21 -7.27 16.47
N GLN A 89 9.98 -6.20 16.28
CA GLN A 89 9.54 -4.84 16.59
C GLN A 89 8.47 -4.34 15.61
N ILE A 90 8.61 -4.70 14.34
CA ILE A 90 7.70 -4.31 13.26
C ILE A 90 6.31 -4.92 13.45
N ASN A 91 6.23 -6.14 13.99
CA ASN A 91 4.95 -6.80 14.29
C ASN A 91 4.07 -6.01 15.25
N GLU A 92 4.65 -5.17 16.12
CA GLU A 92 3.94 -4.30 17.06
C GLU A 92 3.48 -2.97 16.44
N GLN A 93 4.02 -2.62 15.27
CA GLN A 93 3.71 -1.34 14.64
C GLN A 93 2.35 -1.38 13.95
N LYS A 94 1.74 -0.19 13.89
CA LYS A 94 0.44 0.00 13.24
C LYS A 94 0.58 -0.05 11.73
N VAL A 95 -0.48 -0.50 11.09
CA VAL A 95 -0.60 -0.47 9.63
C VAL A 95 -1.10 0.91 9.23
N ARG A 96 -0.25 1.67 8.54
CA ARG A 96 -0.56 3.02 8.07
C ARG A 96 -1.50 2.98 6.87
N TYR A 97 -1.18 2.14 5.89
CA TYR A 97 -1.98 1.94 4.69
C TYR A 97 -2.12 0.47 4.34
N LEU A 98 -3.23 0.11 3.69
CA LEU A 98 -3.43 -1.21 3.12
C LEU A 98 -3.69 -1.06 1.63
N VAL A 99 -2.87 -1.70 0.81
CA VAL A 99 -3.05 -1.78 -0.63
C VAL A 99 -3.72 -3.12 -0.96
N TYR A 100 -4.87 -3.04 -1.61
CA TYR A 100 -5.65 -4.16 -2.09
C TYR A 100 -5.63 -4.13 -3.61
N MET A 101 -5.02 -5.14 -4.23
CA MET A 101 -4.97 -5.32 -5.68
C MET A 101 -5.85 -6.50 -6.06
N PRO A 102 -7.07 -6.29 -6.53
CA PRO A 102 -7.93 -7.38 -6.97
C PRO A 102 -7.27 -8.20 -8.09
N VAL A 103 -7.61 -9.49 -8.12
CA VAL A 103 -7.24 -10.37 -9.23
C VAL A 103 -8.25 -10.28 -10.38
N ALA A 104 -9.49 -9.96 -10.06
CA ALA A 104 -10.52 -9.68 -11.05
C ALA A 104 -10.41 -8.22 -11.51
N ASP A 105 -10.70 -7.99 -12.79
CA ASP A 105 -10.89 -6.66 -13.36
C ASP A 105 -12.27 -6.11 -12.92
N TYR A 106 -12.28 -4.95 -12.26
CA TYR A 106 -13.52 -4.32 -11.81
C TYR A 106 -13.95 -3.23 -12.77
N LYS A 107 -15.04 -3.47 -13.48
CA LYS A 107 -15.66 -2.43 -14.30
C LYS A 107 -16.14 -1.26 -13.43
N MET A 108 -16.04 -0.03 -13.96
CA MET A 108 -16.43 1.20 -13.25
C MET A 108 -17.86 1.16 -12.69
N ASP A 109 -18.79 0.48 -13.38
CA ASP A 109 -20.18 0.37 -12.94
C ASP A 109 -20.32 -0.49 -11.68
N ILE A 110 -19.44 -1.47 -11.48
CA ILE A 110 -19.37 -2.27 -10.25
C ILE A 110 -18.81 -1.42 -9.10
N VAL A 111 -17.77 -0.63 -9.38
CA VAL A 111 -17.13 0.23 -8.39
C VAL A 111 -18.09 1.32 -7.90
N GLY A 112 -18.78 2.01 -8.81
CA GLY A 112 -19.79 3.02 -8.46
C GLY A 112 -20.96 2.43 -7.66
N LYS A 113 -21.44 1.22 -8.00
CA LYS A 113 -22.49 0.54 -7.23
C LYS A 113 -22.03 0.17 -5.81
N GLN A 114 -20.77 -0.24 -5.65
CA GLN A 114 -20.25 -0.71 -4.38
C GLN A 114 -19.84 0.44 -3.43
N PHE A 115 -19.26 1.51 -3.97
CA PHE A 115 -18.68 2.60 -3.18
C PHE A 115 -19.47 3.92 -3.23
N GLY A 116 -20.37 4.08 -4.21
CA GLY A 116 -21.08 5.31 -4.48
C GLY A 116 -20.28 6.28 -5.36
N GLU A 117 -20.75 7.52 -5.46
CA GLU A 117 -20.01 8.58 -6.16
C GLU A 117 -18.78 9.02 -5.35
N PRO A 118 -17.61 9.21 -5.99
CA PRO A 118 -16.45 9.75 -5.32
C PRO A 118 -16.63 11.24 -5.00
N SER A 119 -15.92 11.71 -3.98
CA SER A 119 -15.89 13.15 -3.65
C SER A 119 -15.07 13.96 -4.64
N ASP A 120 -14.07 13.34 -5.26
CA ASP A 120 -13.18 13.97 -6.23
C ASP A 120 -12.56 12.90 -7.15
N LYS A 121 -12.13 13.30 -8.34
CA LYS A 121 -11.45 12.46 -9.32
C LYS A 121 -10.19 13.16 -9.83
N PHE A 122 -9.14 12.39 -10.10
CA PHE A 122 -7.90 12.90 -10.69
C PHE A 122 -7.48 12.02 -11.85
N VAL A 123 -7.52 12.57 -13.06
CA VAL A 123 -7.10 11.88 -14.29
C VAL A 123 -5.57 11.85 -14.31
N ILE A 124 -5.00 10.65 -14.38
CA ILE A 124 -3.55 10.43 -14.47
C ILE A 124 -3.14 10.49 -15.95
N ASN A 125 -3.87 9.75 -16.79
CA ASN A 125 -3.67 9.66 -18.24
C ASN A 125 -4.97 9.20 -18.93
N GLU A 126 -4.90 8.78 -20.20
CA GLU A 126 -6.07 8.38 -20.99
C GLU A 126 -6.79 7.11 -20.46
N THR A 127 -6.08 6.23 -19.75
CA THR A 127 -6.57 4.93 -19.29
C THR A 127 -6.82 4.90 -17.79
N ALA A 128 -6.14 5.76 -17.03
CA ALA A 128 -6.05 5.70 -15.59
C ALA A 128 -6.52 6.98 -14.87
N GLU A 129 -7.30 6.81 -13.81
CA GLU A 129 -7.72 7.89 -12.91
C GLU A 129 -7.85 7.43 -11.46
N TYR A 130 -7.63 8.34 -10.53
CA TYR A 130 -7.92 8.15 -9.11
C TYR A 130 -9.33 8.64 -8.77
N TRP A 131 -10.06 7.84 -7.99
CA TRP A 131 -11.31 8.22 -7.36
C TRP A 131 -11.12 8.32 -5.84
N PHE A 132 -11.51 9.44 -5.25
CA PHE A 132 -11.24 9.78 -3.86
C PHE A 132 -12.49 9.68 -2.99
N TYR A 133 -12.40 8.90 -1.90
CA TYR A 133 -13.45 8.73 -0.91
C TYR A 133 -12.92 9.05 0.51
N PRO A 134 -12.74 10.34 0.85
CA PRO A 134 -12.15 10.77 2.12
C PRO A 134 -12.85 10.23 3.35
N GLN A 135 -14.19 10.20 3.35
CA GLN A 135 -15.00 9.70 4.46
C GLN A 135 -14.85 8.18 4.69
N LYS A 136 -14.36 7.44 3.68
CA LYS A 136 -14.07 6.00 3.76
C LYS A 136 -12.58 5.71 3.95
N GLY A 137 -11.72 6.74 3.93
CA GLY A 137 -10.27 6.56 3.91
C GLY A 137 -9.78 5.78 2.70
N LEU A 138 -10.45 5.90 1.54
CA LEU A 138 -10.26 5.03 0.37
C LEU A 138 -9.90 5.85 -0.87
N VAL A 139 -8.84 5.44 -1.56
CA VAL A 139 -8.52 5.85 -2.93
C VAL A 139 -8.62 4.62 -3.83
N ILE A 140 -9.28 4.77 -4.98
CA ILE A 140 -9.36 3.72 -5.99
C ILE A 140 -8.62 4.24 -7.24
N LEU A 141 -7.56 3.55 -7.64
CA LEU A 141 -7.00 3.64 -8.98
C LEU A 141 -7.83 2.76 -9.90
N LEU A 142 -8.41 3.36 -10.93
CA LEU A 142 -9.05 2.64 -12.02
C LEU A 142 -8.13 2.78 -13.23
N ASP A 143 -7.72 1.66 -13.83
CA ASP A 143 -6.86 1.67 -15.02
C ASP A 143 -7.36 0.64 -16.03
N LYS A 144 -7.86 1.12 -17.18
CA LYS A 144 -8.45 0.30 -18.24
C LYS A 144 -7.44 -0.62 -18.93
N GLU A 145 -6.15 -0.30 -18.88
CA GLU A 145 -5.08 -1.08 -19.50
C GLU A 145 -4.14 -1.73 -18.46
N GLY A 146 -4.23 -1.27 -17.21
CA GLY A 146 -3.44 -1.75 -16.10
C GLY A 146 -4.25 -2.58 -15.10
N LYS A 147 -3.92 -2.40 -13.82
CA LYS A 147 -4.63 -3.05 -12.71
C LYS A 147 -5.28 -2.00 -11.85
N ASP A 148 -6.51 -2.26 -11.46
CA ASP A 148 -7.14 -1.49 -10.41
C ASP A 148 -6.43 -1.71 -9.08
N VAL A 149 -6.34 -0.65 -8.28
CA VAL A 149 -5.69 -0.69 -6.96
C VAL A 149 -6.51 0.10 -5.97
N LEU A 150 -6.80 -0.49 -4.82
CA LEU A 150 -7.51 0.18 -3.73
C LEU A 150 -6.52 0.45 -2.60
N HIS A 151 -6.38 1.72 -2.23
CA HIS A 151 -5.57 2.16 -1.10
C HIS A 151 -6.47 2.58 0.05
N TYR A 152 -6.33 1.87 1.17
CA TYR A 152 -7.05 2.16 2.41
C TYR A 152 -6.12 2.85 3.41
N SER A 153 -6.67 3.82 4.13
CA SER A 153 -6.03 4.61 5.19
C SER A 153 -7.00 4.82 6.35
N ALA A 154 -6.48 5.29 7.49
CA ALA A 154 -7.33 5.99 8.44
C ALA A 154 -7.82 7.31 7.82
N THR A 155 -9.03 7.76 8.14
CA THR A 155 -9.60 9.01 7.60
C THR A 155 -8.73 10.23 7.88
N GLY A 156 -8.08 10.28 9.05
CA GLY A 156 -7.13 11.35 9.40
C GLY A 156 -5.82 11.35 8.59
N SER A 157 -5.46 10.22 7.99
CA SER A 157 -4.27 10.08 7.12
C SER A 157 -4.60 10.20 5.64
N PHE A 158 -5.88 10.37 5.28
CA PHE A 158 -6.33 10.35 3.90
C PHE A 158 -5.69 11.45 3.04
N ALA A 159 -5.57 12.67 3.58
CA ALA A 159 -4.98 13.79 2.85
C ALA A 159 -3.53 13.49 2.42
N ALA A 160 -2.73 12.96 3.35
CA ALA A 160 -1.35 12.56 3.07
C ALA A 160 -1.27 11.41 2.05
N LEU A 161 -2.19 10.43 2.11
CA LEU A 161 -2.27 9.37 1.11
C LEU A 161 -2.59 9.94 -0.28
N ARG A 162 -3.58 10.83 -0.39
CA ARG A 162 -3.98 11.46 -1.65
C ARG A 162 -2.83 12.24 -2.29
N GLU A 163 -2.18 13.10 -1.50
CA GLU A 163 -1.05 13.91 -1.98
C GLU A 163 0.10 13.03 -2.45
N ARG A 164 0.41 11.96 -1.70
CA ARG A 164 1.44 11.00 -2.10
C ARG A 164 1.13 10.35 -3.44
N LEU A 165 -0.06 9.75 -3.60
CA LEU A 165 -0.41 9.03 -4.82
C LEU A 165 -0.40 9.93 -6.07
N ILE A 166 -0.88 11.18 -5.93
CA ILE A 166 -0.82 12.17 -7.01
C ILE A 166 0.65 12.46 -7.37
N ALA A 167 1.50 12.71 -6.37
CA ALA A 167 2.92 12.98 -6.60
C ALA A 167 3.65 11.79 -7.26
N GLU A 168 3.39 10.56 -6.82
CA GLU A 168 3.98 9.33 -7.38
C GLU A 168 3.56 9.15 -8.85
N SER A 169 2.29 9.33 -9.18
CA SER A 169 1.79 9.21 -10.56
C SER A 169 2.40 10.25 -11.52
N ALA A 170 2.72 11.45 -11.03
CA ALA A 170 3.37 12.49 -11.83
C ALA A 170 4.85 12.21 -12.12
N VAL A 171 5.49 11.37 -11.29
CA VAL A 171 6.87 10.91 -11.52
C VAL A 171 6.90 9.77 -12.53
N GLU A 172 5.96 8.84 -12.45
CA GLU A 172 5.84 7.73 -13.41
C GLU A 172 5.53 8.21 -14.83
N ALA A 173 4.66 9.22 -14.99
CA ALA A 173 4.35 9.81 -16.29
C ALA A 173 5.52 10.55 -16.97
N LYS A 174 6.62 10.80 -16.25
CA LYS A 174 7.82 11.49 -16.78
C LYS A 174 8.95 10.53 -17.17
N LYS A 175 8.82 9.24 -16.88
CA LYS A 175 9.75 8.19 -17.33
C LYS A 175 9.33 7.65 -18.69
#